data_AF-X1RK93-F1
#
_entry.id   AF-X1RK93-F1
#
_cell.length_a   1.000
_cell.length_b   1.000
_cell.length_c   1.000
_cell.angle_alpha   90.00
_cell.angle_beta   90.00
_cell.angle_gamma   90.00
#
_symmetry.space_group_name_H-M   'P 1'
#
loop_
_entity.id
_entity.type
_entity.pdbx_description
1 polymer ?
#
loop_
_entity_poly.entity_id
_entity_poly.type
_entity_poly.pdbx_seq_one_letter_code
_entity_poly.pdbx_strand_id
1 'polypeptide(L)'
;KMSLPALTITLGALDGLNPCAMWILLFLIVLLINTRSRKRMWLIGGTFILASGIVYYLILTAWLNLFLAISYVNLTRILIGVFALGVGVWQIKNFITYHPGVCKIFGISSKIERGLKLKERAEKIIASPFTLAIIGG
;
A
#
# COMPACT_ATOMS: atom_id res chain seq x y z
N LYS A 1 3.14 -7.08 33.07
CA LYS A 1 3.49 -8.29 32.29
C LYS A 1 2.29 -8.60 31.40
N MET A 2 2.33 -8.28 30.11
CA MET A 2 1.25 -8.67 29.20
C MET A 2 1.33 -10.17 28.96
N SER A 3 0.19 -10.86 28.91
CA SER A 3 0.18 -12.26 28.51
C SER A 3 0.65 -12.36 27.05
N LEU A 4 1.46 -13.39 26.73
CA LEU A 4 1.96 -13.65 25.37
C LEU A 4 0.87 -13.55 24.29
N PRO A 5 -0.37 -14.04 24.50
CA PRO A 5 -1.45 -13.92 23.53
C PRO A 5 -1.89 -12.47 23.32
N ALA A 6 -2.02 -11.69 24.40
CA ALA A 6 -2.46 -10.30 24.30
C ALA A 6 -1.45 -9.46 23.50
N LEU A 7 -0.15 -9.66 23.74
CA LEU A 7 0.93 -8.97 23.03
C LEU A 7 0.97 -9.35 21.55
N THR A 8 0.73 -10.63 21.23
CA THR A 8 0.65 -11.10 19.84
C THR A 8 -0.51 -10.45 19.09
N ILE A 9 -1.70 -10.37 19.72
CA ILE A 9 -2.88 -9.73 19.13
C ILE A 9 -2.64 -8.23 18.92
N THR A 10 -2.02 -7.54 19.88
CA THR A 10 -1.75 -6.10 19.72
C THR A 10 -0.74 -5.82 18.63
N LEU A 11 0.39 -6.55 18.59
CA LEU A 11 1.40 -6.37 17.55
C LEU A 11 0.87 -6.74 16.17
N GLY A 12 0.09 -7.82 16.05
CA GLY A 12 -0.54 -8.20 14.78
C GLY A 12 -1.55 -7.17 14.28
N ALA A 13 -2.34 -6.56 15.20
CA ALA A 13 -3.26 -5.49 14.84
C ALA A 13 -2.53 -4.23 14.35
N LEU A 14 -1.42 -3.86 15.01
CA LEU A 14 -0.59 -2.73 14.61
C LEU A 14 0.09 -2.98 13.26
N ASP A 15 0.58 -4.19 13.00
CA ASP A 15 1.20 -4.56 11.72
C ASP A 15 0.17 -4.63 10.57
N GLY A 16 -1.09 -4.99 10.87
CA GLY A 16 -2.17 -4.92 9.89
C GLY A 16 -2.50 -3.51 9.39
N LEU A 17 -2.19 -2.48 10.18
CA LEU A 17 -2.34 -1.06 9.80
C LEU A 17 -1.10 -0.50 9.09
N ASN A 18 -0.07 -1.31 8.87
CA ASN A 18 1.12 -0.92 8.12
C ASN A 18 0.76 -0.72 6.64
N PRO A 19 1.16 0.38 5.99
CA PRO A 19 0.94 0.58 4.57
C PRO A 19 1.41 -0.61 3.72
N CYS A 20 2.49 -1.30 4.11
CA CYS A 20 2.98 -2.48 3.40
C CYS A 20 1.98 -3.65 3.44
N ALA A 21 1.41 -3.95 4.61
CA ALA A 21 0.43 -5.03 4.78
C ALA A 21 -0.92 -4.67 4.12
N MET A 22 -1.30 -3.39 4.17
CA MET A 22 -2.54 -2.90 3.59
C MET A 22 -2.61 -3.14 2.07
N TRP A 23 -1.52 -2.94 1.33
CA TRP A 23 -1.49 -3.19 -0.12
C TRP A 23 -1.77 -4.65 -0.47
N ILE A 24 -1.21 -5.58 0.30
CA ILE A 24 -1.39 -7.02 0.13
C ILE A 24 -2.85 -7.40 0.41
N LEU A 25 -3.44 -6.81 1.46
CA LEU A 25 -4.85 -7.00 1.79
C LEU A 25 -5.77 -6.50 0.67
N LEU A 26 -5.50 -5.31 0.13
CA LEU A 26 -6.26 -4.76 -1.00
C LEU A 26 -6.16 -5.66 -2.23
N PHE A 27 -4.96 -6.15 -2.55
CA PHE A 27 -4.74 -7.10 -3.64
C PHE A 27 -5.59 -8.36 -3.46
N LEU A 28 -5.60 -8.93 -2.26
CA LEU A 28 -6.41 -10.10 -1.93
C LEU A 28 -7.91 -9.81 -2.13
N ILE A 29 -8.41 -8.69 -1.62
CA ILE A 29 -9.82 -8.30 -1.75
C ILE A 29 -10.22 -8.18 -3.22
N VAL A 30 -9.42 -7.51 -4.04
CA VAL A 30 -9.68 -7.34 -5.48
C VAL A 30 -9.77 -8.71 -6.18
N LEU A 31 -8.86 -9.62 -5.85
CA LEU A 31 -8.86 -10.98 -6.40
C LEU A 31 -10.12 -11.75 -6.00
N LEU A 32 -10.53 -11.66 -4.73
CA LEU A 32 -11.72 -12.36 -4.23
C LEU A 32 -13.03 -11.78 -4.81
N ILE A 33 -13.14 -10.46 -4.99
CA ILE A 33 -14.32 -9.82 -5.59
C ILE A 33 -14.55 -10.31 -7.04
N ASN A 34 -13.48 -10.56 -7.79
CA ASN A 34 -13.59 -11.08 -9.16
C ASN A 34 -14.05 -12.56 -9.21
N THR A 35 -14.08 -13.25 -8.06
CA THR A 35 -14.43 -14.65 -7.95
C THR A 35 -15.92 -14.82 -7.62
N ARG A 36 -16.77 -15.16 -8.61
CA ARG A 36 -18.22 -15.34 -8.42
C ARG A 36 -18.66 -16.49 -7.49
N SER A 37 -17.77 -17.43 -7.14
CA SER A 37 -18.13 -18.63 -6.38
C SER A 37 -17.56 -18.62 -4.96
N ARG A 38 -18.43 -18.78 -3.96
CA ARG A 38 -18.07 -18.81 -2.53
C ARG A 38 -17.10 -19.95 -2.17
N LYS A 39 -17.18 -21.09 -2.86
CA LYS A 39 -16.24 -22.23 -2.69
C LYS A 39 -14.85 -21.88 -3.22
N ARG A 40 -14.77 -21.22 -4.38
CA ARG A 40 -13.49 -20.77 -4.95
C ARG A 40 -12.86 -19.65 -4.12
N MET A 41 -13.68 -18.77 -3.56
CA MET A 41 -13.22 -17.70 -2.65
C MET A 41 -12.47 -18.26 -1.43
N TRP A 42 -13.03 -19.30 -0.78
CA TRP A 42 -12.38 -19.97 0.36
C TRP A 42 -11.10 -20.69 -0.04
N LEU A 43 -11.08 -21.37 -1.19
CA LEU A 43 -9.88 -22.05 -1.69
C LEU A 43 -8.76 -21.04 -1.96
N ILE A 44 -9.05 -19.99 -2.75
CA ILE A 44 -8.05 -19.02 -3.16
C ILE A 44 -7.53 -18.23 -1.96
N GLY A 45 -8.43 -17.68 -1.14
CA GLY A 45 -8.06 -16.95 0.07
C GLY A 45 -7.28 -17.82 1.06
N GLY A 46 -7.70 -19.06 1.25
CA GLY A 46 -7.00 -20.04 2.09
C GLY A 46 -5.58 -20.32 1.60
N THR A 47 -5.41 -20.66 0.32
CA THR A 47 -4.06 -20.89 -0.26
C THR A 47 -3.18 -19.65 -0.18
N PHE A 48 -3.76 -18.46 -0.38
CA PHE A 48 -3.01 -17.22 -0.31
C PHE A 48 -2.50 -16.93 1.10
N ILE A 49 -3.36 -17.05 2.12
CA ILE A 49 -2.99 -16.82 3.52
C ILE A 49 -1.96 -17.87 3.96
N LEU A 50 -2.14 -19.14 3.57
CA LEU A 50 -1.24 -20.23 3.92
C LEU A 50 0.14 -20.05 3.27
N ALA A 51 0.18 -19.75 1.96
CA ALA A 51 1.44 -19.49 1.26
C ALA A 51 2.17 -18.26 1.83
N SER A 52 1.44 -17.17 2.07
CA SER A 52 2.01 -15.96 2.68
C SER A 52 2.55 -16.24 4.07
N GLY A 53 1.81 -16.99 4.90
CA GLY A 53 2.23 -17.37 6.24
C GLY A 53 3.50 -18.23 6.24
N ILE A 54 3.61 -19.21 5.34
CA ILE A 54 4.81 -20.04 5.19
C ILE A 54 6.01 -19.19 4.78
N VAL A 55 5.85 -18.36 3.76
CA VAL A 55 6.95 -17.49 3.29
C VAL A 55 7.38 -16.53 4.38
N TYR A 56 6.44 -15.91 5.09
CA TYR A 56 6.74 -14.99 6.19
C TYR A 56 7.47 -15.69 7.33
N TYR A 57 7.03 -16.90 7.70
CA TYR A 57 7.69 -17.73 8.70
C TYR A 57 9.12 -18.08 8.29
N LEU A 58 9.33 -18.59 7.08
CA LEU A 58 10.66 -18.95 6.57
C LEU A 58 11.61 -17.75 6.57
N ILE A 59 11.14 -16.59 6.10
CA ILE A 59 11.92 -15.36 6.09
C ILE A 59 12.27 -14.96 7.52
N LEU A 60 11.29 -14.88 8.44
CA LEU A 60 11.55 -14.51 9.83
C LEU A 60 12.54 -15.46 10.52
N THR A 61 12.42 -16.76 10.30
CA THR A 61 13.36 -17.76 10.83
C THR A 61 14.75 -17.62 10.23
N ALA A 62 14.86 -17.37 8.92
CA ALA A 62 16.15 -17.13 8.26
C ALA A 62 16.82 -15.86 8.79
N TRP A 63 16.06 -14.77 8.93
CA TRP A 63 16.55 -13.52 9.53
C TRP A 63 16.99 -13.71 10.97
N LEU A 64 16.19 -14.40 11.79
CA LEU A 64 16.53 -14.68 13.18
C LEU A 64 17.86 -15.45 13.27
N ASN A 65 18.01 -16.51 12.46
CA ASN A 65 19.23 -17.30 12.45
C ASN A 65 20.44 -16.51 11.94
N LEU A 66 20.25 -15.63 10.95
CA LEU A 66 21.27 -14.72 10.44
C LEU A 66 21.69 -13.69 11.50
N PHE A 67 20.76 -13.13 12.27
CA PHE A 67 21.05 -12.21 13.36
C PHE A 67 21.75 -12.87 14.56
N LEU A 68 21.46 -14.15 14.84
CA LEU A 68 22.19 -14.90 15.86
C LEU A 68 23.61 -15.29 15.38
N ALA A 69 23.75 -15.68 14.11
CA ALA A 69 25.04 -16.05 13.52
C ALA A 69 25.99 -14.86 13.40
N ILE A 70 25.46 -13.68 13.10
CA ILE A 70 26.20 -12.43 13.01
C ILE A 70 26.16 -11.77 14.39
N SER A 71 27.20 -11.96 15.21
CA SER A 71 27.41 -11.30 16.52
C SER A 71 27.52 -9.75 16.46
N TYR A 72 27.13 -9.18 15.33
CA TYR A 72 27.17 -7.77 14.96
C TYR A 72 25.78 -7.12 15.00
N VAL A 73 24.91 -7.62 15.88
CA VAL A 73 23.54 -7.09 16.09
C VAL A 73 23.54 -5.58 16.34
N ASN A 74 24.62 -5.02 16.91
CA ASN A 74 24.68 -3.60 17.25
C ASN A 74 24.90 -2.70 16.03
N LEU A 75 25.83 -3.02 15.12
CA LEU A 75 26.03 -2.17 13.93
C LEU A 75 24.84 -2.30 12.98
N THR A 76 24.32 -3.51 12.77
CA THR A 76 23.16 -3.70 11.89
C THR A 76 21.96 -2.90 12.40
N ARG A 77 21.74 -2.86 13.71
CA ARG A 77 20.70 -2.05 14.34
C ARG A 77 20.92 -0.55 14.15
N ILE A 78 22.15 -0.07 14.28
CA ILE A 78 22.49 1.35 14.02
C ILE A 78 22.26 1.70 12.56
N LEU A 79 22.72 0.88 11.61
CA LEU A 79 22.54 1.11 10.18
C LEU A 79 21.06 1.17 9.79
N ILE A 80 20.26 0.20 10.24
CA ILE A 80 18.81 0.19 9.99
C ILE A 80 18.14 1.41 10.63
N GLY A 81 18.55 1.78 11.85
CA GLY A 81 18.03 2.97 12.53
C GLY A 81 18.30 4.26 11.77
N VAL A 82 19.55 4.47 11.32
CA VAL A 82 19.94 5.65 10.53
C VAL A 82 19.19 5.67 9.19
N PHE A 83 19.10 4.53 8.51
CA PHE A 83 18.35 4.41 7.26
C PHE A 83 16.86 4.73 7.44
N ALA A 84 16.23 4.16 8.47
CA ALA A 84 14.83 4.41 8.80
C ALA A 84 14.57 5.88 9.15
N LEU A 85 15.45 6.51 9.92
CA LEU A 85 15.37 7.95 10.23
C LEU A 85 15.54 8.79 8.96
N GLY A 86 16.50 8.47 8.09
CA GLY A 86 16.71 9.17 6.83
C GLY A 86 15.50 9.12 5.91
N VAL A 87 14.93 7.92 5.70
CA VAL A 87 13.71 7.73 4.91
C VAL A 87 12.51 8.41 5.56
N GLY A 88 12.38 8.32 6.89
CA GLY A 88 11.30 8.97 7.65
C GLY A 88 11.33 10.49 7.51
N VAL A 89 12.50 11.11 7.70
CA VAL A 89 12.66 12.57 7.53
C VAL A 89 12.39 12.97 6.08
N TRP A 90 12.84 12.19 5.11
CA TRP A 90 12.57 12.46 3.69
C TRP A 90 11.08 12.42 3.38
N GLN A 91 10.35 11.43 3.88
CA GLN A 91 8.90 11.33 3.74
C GLN A 91 8.16 12.50 4.41
N ILE A 92 8.55 12.89 5.62
CA ILE A 92 7.95 14.03 6.33
C ILE A 92 8.22 15.34 5.58
N LYS A 93 9.46 15.55 5.10
CA LYS A 93 9.82 16.73 4.30
C LYS A 93 9.00 16.78 3.01
N ASN A 94 8.82 15.65 2.34
CA ASN A 94 8.00 15.55 1.14
C ASN A 94 6.51 15.84 1.43
N PHE A 95 6.00 15.44 2.59
CA PHE A 95 4.64 15.73 3.04
C PHE A 95 4.43 17.21 3.40
N ILE A 96 5.40 17.86 4.08
CA ILE A 96 5.31 19.28 4.47
C ILE A 96 5.53 20.20 3.25
N THR A 97 6.39 19.81 2.31
CA THR A 97 6.61 20.56 1.05
C THR A 97 5.49 20.30 0.03
N TYR A 98 4.52 19.45 0.37
CA TYR A 98 3.42 19.08 -0.51
C TYR A 98 2.45 20.26 -0.67
N HIS A 99 2.40 20.84 -1.87
CA HIS A 99 1.45 21.89 -2.20
C HIS A 99 0.14 21.24 -2.68
N PRO A 100 -1.03 21.59 -2.12
CA PRO A 100 -2.31 21.06 -2.56
C PRO A 100 -2.57 21.49 -4.02
N GLY A 101 -2.54 20.54 -4.95
CA GLY A 101 -2.85 20.77 -6.38
C GLY A 101 -1.86 20.18 -7.39
N VAL A 102 -0.65 19.78 -6.98
CA VAL A 102 0.33 19.12 -7.86
C VAL A 102 0.62 17.71 -7.37
N CYS A 103 -0.19 16.75 -7.85
CA CYS A 103 0.10 15.34 -7.63
C CYS A 103 1.36 14.98 -8.41
N LYS A 104 2.52 14.99 -7.73
CA LYS A 104 3.82 14.64 -8.30
C LYS A 104 3.86 13.13 -8.45
N ILE A 105 3.14 12.62 -9.44
CA ILE A 105 3.09 11.20 -9.73
C ILE A 105 4.45 10.84 -10.31
N PHE A 106 5.28 10.25 -9.47
CA PHE A 106 6.58 9.68 -9.82
C PHE A 106 6.34 8.63 -10.91
N GLY A 107 6.52 9.02 -12.17
CA GLY A 107 6.40 8.15 -13.34
C GLY A 107 5.26 8.43 -14.35
N ILE A 108 4.36 9.40 -14.14
CA ILE A 108 3.22 9.65 -15.08
C ILE A 108 3.17 11.13 -15.56
N SER A 109 4.28 11.86 -15.49
CA SER A 109 4.30 13.29 -15.85
C SER A 109 3.87 13.55 -17.31
N SER A 110 4.19 12.65 -18.25
CA SER A 110 3.89 12.85 -19.68
C SER A 110 2.45 12.53 -20.10
N LYS A 111 1.72 11.70 -19.33
CA LYS A 111 0.34 11.30 -19.69
C LYS A 111 -0.72 12.24 -19.10
N ILE A 112 -0.40 12.86 -17.96
CA ILE A 112 -1.33 13.74 -17.22
C ILE A 112 -1.41 15.13 -17.82
N GLU A 113 -0.34 15.63 -18.45
CA GLU A 113 -0.37 16.91 -19.15
C GLU A 113 -1.37 16.90 -20.33
N ARG A 114 -1.56 15.74 -20.97
CA ARG A 114 -2.64 15.55 -21.96
C ARG A 114 -4.02 15.50 -21.31
N GLY A 115 -4.14 14.88 -20.13
CA GLY A 115 -5.38 14.81 -19.35
C GLY A 115 -5.87 16.16 -18.83
N LEU A 116 -4.96 17.05 -18.44
CA LEU A 116 -5.28 18.42 -17.99
C LEU A 116 -5.83 19.28 -19.15
N LYS A 117 -5.25 19.18 -20.35
CA LYS A 117 -5.80 19.83 -21.57
C LYS A 117 -7.19 19.28 -21.95
N LEU A 118 -7.43 17.99 -21.71
CA LEU A 118 -8.73 17.35 -21.91
C LEU A 118 -9.76 17.81 -20.87
N LYS A 119 -9.35 18.02 -19.62
CA LYS A 119 -10.22 18.54 -18.55
C LYS A 119 -10.68 19.97 -18.84
N GLU A 120 -9.78 20.82 -19.30
CA GLU A 120 -10.09 22.21 -19.68
C GLU A 120 -11.04 22.29 -20.90
N ARG A 121 -10.91 21.34 -21.84
CA ARG A 121 -11.86 21.17 -22.95
C ARG A 121 -13.20 20.60 -22.49
N ALA A 122 -13.20 19.65 -21.56
CA ALA A 122 -14.43 19.06 -21.02
C ALA A 122 -15.25 20.08 -20.22
N GLU A 123 -14.62 20.94 -19.43
CA GLU A 123 -15.31 22.03 -18.71
C GLU A 123 -15.99 23.02 -19.66
N LYS A 124 -15.34 23.37 -20.78
CA LYS A 124 -15.95 24.24 -21.81
C LYS A 124 -17.13 23.59 -22.53
N ILE A 125 -17.14 22.26 -22.65
CA ILE A 125 -18.24 21.52 -23.27
C ILE A 125 -19.42 21.40 -22.28
N ILE A 126 -19.15 21.22 -20.99
CA ILE A 126 -20.17 21.13 -19.92
C ILE A 126 -20.79 22.50 -19.59
N ALA A 127 -20.07 23.61 -19.81
CA ALA A 127 -20.58 24.97 -19.62
C ALA A 127 -21.51 25.48 -20.73
N SER A 128 -21.70 24.71 -21.82
CA SER A 128 -22.75 25.00 -22.81
C SER A 128 -24.12 24.54 -22.27
N PRO A 129 -25.19 25.34 -22.45
CA PRO A 129 -26.47 25.06 -21.81
C PRO A 129 -27.03 23.73 -22.34
N PHE A 130 -27.16 22.79 -21.42
CA PHE A 130 -27.68 21.43 -21.58
C PHE A 130 -29.18 21.37 -21.93
N THR A 131 -29.72 22.39 -22.63
CA THR A 131 -31.13 22.51 -23.02
C THR A 131 -31.40 21.95 -24.42
N LEU A 132 -30.40 21.77 -25.28
CA LEU A 132 -30.59 21.26 -26.65
C LEU A 132 -30.53 19.72 -26.75
N ALA A 133 -30.04 19.01 -25.72
CA ALA A 133 -29.94 17.55 -25.74
C ALA A 133 -31.20 16.83 -25.23
N ILE A 134 -32.15 17.54 -24.60
CA ILE A 134 -33.36 16.95 -24.03
C ILE A 134 -34.56 17.05 -25.01
N ILE A 135 -34.50 17.92 -26.03
CA ILE A 135 -35.58 18.11 -27.01
C ILE A 135 -35.35 17.29 -28.30
N GLY A 136 -34.20 16.62 -28.45
CA GLY A 136 -33.81 15.90 -29.66
C GLY A 136 -33.45 14.42 -29.47
N GLY A 137 -33.98 13.75 -28.44
CA GLY A 137 -33.80 12.32 -28.18
C GLY A 137 -35.10 11.63 -27.84
#